data_AF-A0A955PU50-F1
#
_entry.id   AF-A0A955PU50-F1
#
_cell.length_a   1.000
_cell.length_b   1.000
_cell.length_c   1.000
_cell.angle_alpha   90.00
_cell.angle_beta   90.00
_cell.angle_gamma   90.00
#
_symmetry.space_group_name_H-M   'P 1'
#
loop_
_entity.id
_entity.type
_entity.pdbx_description
1 polymer ?
#
loop_
_entity_poly.entity_id
_entity_poly.type
_entity_poly.pdbx_seq_one_letter_code
_entity_poly.pdbx_strand_id
1 'polypeptide(L)'
;SGRDLMLAVDVSGSMKIPDFSIKGQEVTRLEVVKAAAGEFIAGRTGDRIGLIVFGSQAYVQTPLTFDRDTVKAMLTETEIGLAGQETAIGDAIGLAVKRLVEQPAGSRVLVLLTDGANTAGEVSPAQAATLAEEQGIRIYAIGVGADRMEIESFFGTQTVNPSRDLDEDALRQLAQRTGGLYLRAKDTEGLTRVYKELDRLEPAATETELFRPTIELYIWPLGFALAFSCVMAMSFIWNRNWVLRSRWKAEAISAQAGAGR
;
A
#
# COMPACT_ATOMS: atom_id res chain seq x y z
N SER A 1 12.29 -3.72 -10.32
CA SER A 1 12.37 -2.42 -9.60
C SER A 1 10.96 -1.88 -9.48
N GLY A 2 10.36 -1.95 -8.29
CA GLY A 2 8.99 -1.48 -8.01
C GLY A 2 8.81 0.02 -8.23
N ARG A 3 7.59 0.45 -8.58
CA ARG A 3 7.23 1.88 -8.61
C ARG A 3 6.70 2.35 -7.26
N ASP A 4 6.79 3.65 -7.03
CA ASP A 4 6.13 4.29 -5.89
C ASP A 4 4.87 4.97 -6.39
N LEU A 5 3.72 4.41 -5.99
CA LEU A 5 2.41 4.87 -6.40
C LEU A 5 1.67 5.42 -5.18
N MET A 6 1.34 6.71 -5.22
CA MET A 6 0.48 7.34 -4.22
C MET A 6 -0.93 7.47 -4.77
N LEU A 7 -1.92 6.91 -4.08
CA LEU A 7 -3.34 7.17 -4.34
C LEU A 7 -3.77 8.36 -3.47
N ALA A 8 -4.38 9.37 -4.06
CA ALA A 8 -5.06 10.45 -3.35
C ALA A 8 -6.55 10.37 -3.65
N VAL A 9 -7.36 10.05 -2.66
CA VAL A 9 -8.81 9.83 -2.80
C VAL A 9 -9.59 10.94 -2.12
N ASP A 10 -10.45 11.60 -2.86
CA ASP A 10 -11.40 12.57 -2.34
C ASP A 10 -12.46 11.87 -1.48
N VAL A 11 -12.70 12.38 -0.29
CA VAL A 11 -13.72 11.90 0.67
C VAL A 11 -14.60 13.05 1.14
N SER A 12 -14.64 14.15 0.39
CA SER A 12 -15.48 15.32 0.64
C SER A 12 -16.97 15.02 0.53
N GLY A 13 -17.82 16.00 0.86
CA GLY A 13 -19.27 15.82 0.92
C GLY A 13 -19.90 15.43 -0.43
N SER A 14 -19.33 15.89 -1.56
CA SER A 14 -19.81 15.56 -2.91
C SER A 14 -19.70 14.07 -3.23
N MET A 15 -18.74 13.37 -2.62
CA MET A 15 -18.53 11.93 -2.82
C MET A 15 -19.67 11.04 -2.27
N LYS A 16 -20.64 11.64 -1.55
CA LYS A 16 -21.88 10.99 -1.10
C LYS A 16 -22.93 10.81 -2.20
N ILE A 17 -22.81 11.51 -3.32
CA ILE A 17 -23.83 11.50 -4.37
C ILE A 17 -24.01 10.05 -4.90
N PRO A 18 -25.23 9.49 -4.89
CA PRO A 18 -25.49 8.12 -5.33
C PRO A 18 -25.76 8.05 -6.84
N ASP A 19 -24.84 8.57 -7.65
CA ASP A 19 -24.97 8.62 -9.12
C ASP A 19 -24.30 7.46 -9.86
N PHE A 20 -23.92 6.41 -9.14
CA PHE A 20 -23.37 5.19 -9.70
C PHE A 20 -24.21 3.97 -9.35
N SER A 21 -24.00 2.88 -10.08
CA SER A 21 -24.63 1.59 -9.78
C SER A 21 -23.64 0.43 -9.79
N ILE A 22 -23.80 -0.46 -8.81
CA ILE A 22 -23.13 -1.76 -8.75
C ILE A 22 -24.21 -2.82 -8.69
N LYS A 23 -24.22 -3.76 -9.65
CA LYS A 23 -25.19 -4.87 -9.72
C LYS A 23 -26.66 -4.39 -9.68
N GLY A 24 -26.95 -3.21 -10.24
CA GLY A 24 -28.29 -2.64 -10.28
C GLY A 24 -28.74 -1.94 -9.00
N GLN A 25 -27.87 -1.81 -7.99
CA GLN A 25 -28.12 -0.99 -6.80
C GLN A 25 -27.41 0.34 -6.93
N GLU A 26 -28.09 1.43 -6.58
CA GLU A 26 -27.46 2.76 -6.50
C GLU A 26 -26.47 2.80 -5.34
N VAL A 27 -25.31 3.37 -5.61
CA VAL A 27 -24.18 3.46 -4.68
C VAL A 27 -23.52 4.82 -4.84
N THR A 28 -22.89 5.27 -3.76
CA THR A 28 -22.17 6.53 -3.72
C THR A 28 -20.92 6.49 -4.60
N ARG A 29 -20.45 7.68 -5.03
CA ARG A 29 -19.16 7.82 -5.73
C ARG A 29 -18.01 7.20 -4.93
N LEU A 30 -17.96 7.44 -3.61
CA LEU A 30 -16.91 6.88 -2.76
C LEU A 30 -16.95 5.35 -2.75
N GLU A 31 -18.12 4.73 -2.65
CA GLU A 31 -18.24 3.25 -2.66
C GLU A 31 -17.72 2.65 -3.97
N VAL A 32 -18.03 3.27 -5.10
CA VAL A 32 -17.51 2.82 -6.40
C VAL A 32 -16.01 3.04 -6.52
N VAL A 33 -15.51 4.18 -6.04
CA VAL A 33 -14.07 4.45 -5.98
C VAL A 33 -13.36 3.42 -5.11
N LYS A 34 -13.86 3.12 -3.91
CA LYS A 34 -13.30 2.07 -3.03
C LYS A 34 -13.23 0.73 -3.73
N ALA A 35 -14.30 0.32 -4.40
CA ALA A 35 -14.34 -0.95 -5.12
C ALA A 35 -13.31 -1.00 -6.25
N ALA A 36 -13.29 -0.01 -7.13
CA ALA A 36 -12.40 0.01 -8.29
C ALA A 36 -10.92 0.21 -7.90
N ALA A 37 -10.65 1.16 -7.00
CA ALA A 37 -9.30 1.41 -6.48
C ALA A 37 -8.78 0.20 -5.67
N GLY A 38 -9.66 -0.48 -4.92
CA GLY A 38 -9.31 -1.71 -4.20
C GLY A 38 -8.89 -2.85 -5.12
N GLU A 39 -9.53 -3.00 -6.28
CA GLU A 39 -9.11 -3.96 -7.31
C GLU A 39 -7.81 -3.53 -8.00
N PHE A 40 -7.65 -2.24 -8.25
CA PHE A 40 -6.41 -1.68 -8.78
C PHE A 40 -5.22 -1.97 -7.84
N ILE A 41 -5.34 -1.67 -6.54
CA ILE A 41 -4.33 -1.97 -5.51
C ILE A 41 -3.99 -3.46 -5.53
N ALA A 42 -5.00 -4.33 -5.63
CA ALA A 42 -4.83 -5.78 -5.71
C ALA A 42 -4.20 -6.27 -7.04
N GLY A 43 -4.09 -5.44 -8.07
CA GLY A 43 -3.41 -5.79 -9.33
C GLY A 43 -1.92 -5.44 -9.36
N ARG A 44 -1.43 -4.57 -8.46
CA ARG A 44 -0.11 -3.94 -8.55
C ARG A 44 1.00 -4.71 -7.84
N THR A 45 1.34 -5.88 -8.36
CA THR A 45 2.38 -6.73 -7.75
C THR A 45 3.75 -6.08 -7.90
N GLY A 46 4.52 -5.97 -6.81
CA GLY A 46 5.89 -5.43 -6.81
C GLY A 46 6.00 -3.90 -6.70
N ASP A 47 4.90 -3.16 -6.69
CA ASP A 47 4.88 -1.70 -6.46
C ASP A 47 4.67 -1.39 -4.96
N ARG A 48 5.23 -0.26 -4.49
CA ARG A 48 4.87 0.32 -3.18
C ARG A 48 3.70 1.25 -3.37
N ILE A 49 2.66 1.05 -2.57
CA ILE A 49 1.44 1.85 -2.65
C ILE A 49 1.24 2.59 -1.34
N GLY A 50 0.92 3.88 -1.46
CA GLY A 50 0.48 4.73 -0.35
C GLY A 50 -0.92 5.24 -0.61
N LEU A 51 -1.59 5.64 0.46
CA LEU A 51 -2.94 6.21 0.42
C LEU A 51 -2.95 7.54 1.17
N ILE A 52 -3.36 8.58 0.45
CA ILE A 52 -3.79 9.86 0.97
C ILE A 52 -5.30 9.91 0.77
N VAL A 53 -5.99 10.44 1.76
CA VAL A 53 -7.39 10.80 1.63
C VAL A 53 -7.52 12.27 1.96
N PHE A 54 -8.43 12.96 1.27
CA PHE A 54 -8.53 14.40 1.38
C PHE A 54 -9.96 14.91 1.25
N GLY A 55 -10.19 16.07 1.84
CA GLY A 55 -11.43 16.84 1.83
C GLY A 55 -11.05 18.29 2.07
N SER A 56 -11.56 18.93 3.13
CA SER A 56 -11.08 20.25 3.56
C SER A 56 -9.60 20.24 3.96
N GLN A 57 -9.07 19.09 4.39
CA GLN A 57 -7.66 18.85 4.69
C GLN A 57 -7.19 17.55 4.01
N ALA A 58 -5.88 17.36 3.89
CA ALA A 58 -5.29 16.12 3.37
C ALA A 58 -4.46 15.41 4.44
N TYR A 59 -4.59 14.09 4.56
CA TYR A 59 -3.75 13.28 5.44
C TYR A 59 -3.33 11.96 4.79
N VAL A 60 -2.19 11.44 5.26
CA VAL A 60 -1.69 10.13 4.86
C VAL A 60 -2.41 9.07 5.65
N GLN A 61 -3.33 8.36 5.02
CA GLN A 61 -4.01 7.21 5.60
C GLN A 61 -3.08 5.99 5.65
N THR A 62 -2.23 5.82 4.65
CA THR A 62 -1.25 4.73 4.61
C THR A 62 0.05 5.21 3.98
N PRO A 63 1.20 5.12 4.67
CA PRO A 63 2.51 5.36 4.07
C PRO A 63 2.79 4.38 2.92
N LEU A 64 3.78 4.69 2.07
CA LEU A 64 4.21 3.79 0.99
C LEU A 64 4.66 2.44 1.56
N THR A 65 3.98 1.37 1.16
CA THR A 65 4.24 0.00 1.61
C THR A 65 4.05 -1.01 0.48
N PHE A 66 4.71 -2.16 0.59
CA PHE A 66 4.43 -3.32 -0.28
C PHE A 66 3.20 -4.12 0.19
N ASP A 67 2.71 -3.86 1.42
CA ASP A 67 1.53 -4.50 1.98
C ASP A 67 0.24 -3.88 1.41
N ARG A 68 -0.14 -4.41 0.26
CA ARG A 68 -1.34 -4.00 -0.50
C ARG A 68 -2.63 -4.35 0.21
N ASP A 69 -2.64 -5.41 1.01
CA ASP A 69 -3.85 -5.84 1.73
C ASP A 69 -4.19 -4.82 2.81
N THR A 70 -3.16 -4.31 3.52
CA THR A 70 -3.33 -3.20 4.46
C THR A 70 -3.82 -1.93 3.75
N VAL A 71 -3.23 -1.55 2.61
CA VAL A 71 -3.69 -0.35 1.86
C VAL A 71 -5.15 -0.51 1.42
N LYS A 72 -5.54 -1.69 0.91
CA LYS A 72 -6.92 -1.99 0.50
C LYS A 72 -7.89 -1.95 1.68
N ALA A 73 -7.49 -2.49 2.84
CA ALA A 73 -8.29 -2.43 4.06
C ALA A 73 -8.52 -0.98 4.51
N MET A 74 -7.44 -0.18 4.56
CA MET A 74 -7.49 1.23 4.96
C MET A 74 -8.36 2.08 4.02
N LEU A 75 -8.29 1.81 2.71
CA LEU A 75 -9.19 2.43 1.73
C LEU A 75 -10.65 2.05 1.99
N THR A 76 -10.91 0.77 2.28
CA THR A 76 -12.26 0.25 2.52
C THR A 76 -12.89 0.90 3.75
N GLU A 77 -12.10 1.13 4.81
CA GLU A 77 -12.52 1.75 6.08
C GLU A 77 -12.67 3.28 6.01
N THR A 78 -12.30 3.92 4.90
CA THR A 78 -12.35 5.38 4.76
C THR A 78 -13.80 5.88 4.66
N GLU A 79 -14.23 6.86 5.46
CA GLU A 79 -15.62 7.35 5.43
C GLU A 79 -15.74 8.76 4.83
N ILE A 80 -16.92 9.08 4.31
CA ILE A 80 -17.23 10.43 3.79
C ILE A 80 -17.12 11.44 4.93
N GLY A 81 -16.48 12.57 4.65
CA GLY A 81 -16.29 13.65 5.62
C GLY A 81 -15.16 13.41 6.62
N LEU A 82 -14.45 12.26 6.55
CA LEU A 82 -13.31 11.97 7.44
C LEU A 82 -12.21 13.05 7.32
N ALA A 83 -12.13 13.72 6.17
CA ALA A 83 -11.20 14.80 5.88
C ALA A 83 -11.84 16.20 5.76
N GLY A 84 -13.07 16.36 6.23
CA GLY A 84 -13.88 17.57 6.03
C GLY A 84 -14.81 17.47 4.81
N GLN A 85 -15.61 18.51 4.59
CA GLN A 85 -16.72 18.51 3.61
C GLN A 85 -16.37 19.19 2.28
N GLU A 86 -15.31 20.00 2.27
CA GLU A 86 -14.82 20.71 1.08
C GLU A 86 -13.71 19.90 0.39
N THR A 87 -13.04 20.47 -0.61
CA THR A 87 -12.08 19.76 -1.47
C THR A 87 -10.77 20.55 -1.63
N ALA A 88 -9.68 20.06 -1.04
CA ALA A 88 -8.35 20.66 -1.04
C ALA A 88 -7.36 19.82 -1.89
N ILE A 89 -7.51 19.90 -3.22
CA ILE A 89 -6.71 19.15 -4.20
C ILE A 89 -5.24 19.56 -4.15
N GLY A 90 -4.95 20.86 -4.09
CA GLY A 90 -3.57 21.35 -4.11
C GLY A 90 -2.78 20.89 -2.88
N ASP A 91 -3.39 20.90 -1.70
CA ASP A 91 -2.79 20.41 -0.46
C ASP A 91 -2.55 18.89 -0.50
N ALA A 92 -3.50 18.13 -1.06
CA ALA A 92 -3.36 16.69 -1.26
C ALA A 92 -2.17 16.35 -2.18
N ILE A 93 -2.00 17.10 -3.27
CA ILE A 93 -0.85 16.95 -4.18
C ILE A 93 0.44 17.36 -3.46
N GLY A 94 0.46 18.49 -2.74
CA GLY A 94 1.64 18.93 -1.98
C GLY A 94 2.08 17.88 -0.95
N LEU A 95 1.12 17.26 -0.26
CA LEU A 95 1.39 16.15 0.65
C LEU A 95 1.93 14.92 -0.08
N ALA A 96 1.35 14.54 -1.22
CA ALA A 96 1.82 13.44 -2.04
C ALA A 96 3.27 13.67 -2.53
N VAL A 97 3.58 14.88 -3.00
CA VAL A 97 4.93 15.27 -3.42
C VAL A 97 5.90 15.09 -2.27
N LYS A 98 5.58 15.61 -1.09
CA LYS A 98 6.41 15.46 0.11
C LYS A 98 6.72 13.99 0.42
N ARG A 99 5.74 13.10 0.32
CA ARG A 99 5.92 11.67 0.60
C ARG A 99 6.68 10.90 -0.48
N LEU A 100 6.50 11.26 -1.76
CA LEU A 100 7.18 10.60 -2.88
C LEU A 100 8.65 11.04 -3.01
N VAL A 101 8.98 12.28 -2.65
CA VAL A 101 10.36 12.79 -2.70
C VAL A 101 11.26 12.19 -1.61
N GLU A 102 10.68 11.79 -0.47
CA GLU A 102 11.39 11.08 0.61
C GLU A 102 11.95 9.70 0.16
N GLN A 103 11.52 9.17 -0.98
CA GLN A 103 11.96 7.88 -1.52
C GLN A 103 13.07 8.03 -2.58
N PRO A 104 13.95 7.01 -2.76
CA PRO A 104 14.98 7.01 -3.79
C PRO A 104 14.43 7.34 -5.19
N ALA A 105 15.24 8.00 -6.02
CA ALA A 105 14.84 8.41 -7.36
C ALA A 105 14.37 7.20 -8.21
N GLY A 106 13.18 7.33 -8.82
CA GLY A 106 12.50 6.26 -9.57
C GLY A 106 11.21 6.77 -10.23
N SER A 107 10.38 5.85 -10.75
CA SER A 107 9.07 6.18 -11.33
C SER A 107 8.03 6.45 -10.22
N ARG A 108 7.93 7.72 -9.81
CA ARG A 108 6.96 8.24 -8.85
C ARG A 108 5.67 8.62 -9.56
N VAL A 109 4.55 8.07 -9.11
CA VAL A 109 3.24 8.31 -9.71
C VAL A 109 2.25 8.71 -8.63
N LEU A 110 1.47 9.75 -8.90
CA LEU A 110 0.31 10.14 -8.13
C LEU A 110 -0.95 9.85 -8.94
N VAL A 111 -1.89 9.12 -8.38
CA VAL A 111 -3.23 8.95 -8.93
C VAL A 111 -4.19 9.73 -8.06
N LEU A 112 -4.73 10.81 -8.60
CA LEU A 112 -5.67 11.70 -7.92
C LEU A 112 -7.09 11.33 -8.35
N LEU A 113 -7.97 11.07 -7.38
CA LEU A 113 -9.39 10.81 -7.61
C LEU A 113 -10.22 11.90 -6.94
N THR A 114 -11.04 12.60 -7.72
CA THR A 114 -11.92 13.66 -7.22
C THR A 114 -13.15 13.81 -8.10
N ASP A 115 -14.24 14.32 -7.51
CA ASP A 115 -15.51 14.59 -8.18
C ASP A 115 -15.86 16.09 -8.24
N GLY A 116 -14.97 16.95 -7.74
CA GLY A 116 -15.22 18.38 -7.58
C GLY A 116 -14.04 19.28 -7.93
N ALA A 117 -14.29 20.58 -7.89
CA ALA A 117 -13.28 21.62 -7.99
C ALA A 117 -12.57 21.84 -6.65
N ASN A 118 -11.37 22.43 -6.71
CA ASN A 118 -10.66 22.84 -5.51
C ASN A 118 -11.41 23.99 -4.81
N THR A 119 -12.06 23.70 -3.70
CA THR A 119 -12.89 24.64 -2.92
C THR A 119 -12.23 25.09 -1.62
N ALA A 120 -11.20 24.37 -1.17
CA ALA A 120 -10.44 24.65 0.04
C ALA A 120 -8.94 24.46 -0.18
N GLY A 121 -8.17 24.65 0.89
CA GLY A 121 -6.72 24.45 0.91
C GLY A 121 -5.92 25.74 0.72
N GLU A 122 -4.68 25.70 1.17
CA GLU A 122 -3.75 26.84 1.13
C GLU A 122 -2.97 26.89 -0.19
N VAL A 123 -2.78 25.73 -0.83
CA VAL A 123 -2.04 25.58 -2.09
C VAL A 123 -3.02 25.41 -3.25
N SER A 124 -2.85 26.19 -4.31
CA SER A 124 -3.65 26.01 -5.52
C SER A 124 -3.21 24.76 -6.31
N PRO A 125 -4.11 24.07 -7.03
CA PRO A 125 -3.76 22.92 -7.87
C PRO A 125 -2.65 23.23 -8.89
N ALA A 126 -2.62 24.43 -9.46
CA ALA A 126 -1.60 24.85 -10.42
C ALA A 126 -0.20 25.00 -9.79
N GLN A 127 -0.12 25.54 -8.57
CA GLN A 127 1.13 25.61 -7.81
C GLN A 127 1.61 24.20 -7.44
N ALA A 128 0.71 23.34 -6.96
CA ALA A 128 1.05 21.98 -6.61
C ALA A 128 1.50 21.15 -7.83
N ALA A 129 0.89 21.39 -9.01
CA ALA A 129 1.31 20.76 -10.26
C ALA A 129 2.73 21.17 -10.67
N THR A 130 3.09 22.45 -10.51
CA THR A 130 4.44 22.95 -10.77
C THR A 130 5.46 22.27 -9.85
N LEU A 131 5.12 22.14 -8.57
CA LEU A 131 5.98 21.44 -7.61
C LEU A 131 6.14 19.95 -7.97
N ALA A 132 5.07 19.28 -8.40
CA ALA A 132 5.14 17.88 -8.81
C ALA A 132 6.00 17.68 -10.07
N GLU A 133 5.88 18.58 -11.05
CA GLU A 133 6.67 18.60 -12.28
C GLU A 133 8.17 18.74 -11.97
N GLU A 134 8.55 19.70 -11.12
CA GLU A 134 9.94 19.92 -10.68
C GLU A 134 10.55 18.68 -10.00
N GLN A 135 9.72 17.87 -9.34
CA GLN A 135 10.14 16.65 -8.64
C GLN A 135 10.03 15.38 -9.50
N GLY A 136 9.65 15.51 -10.78
CA GLY A 136 9.50 14.40 -11.72
C GLY A 136 8.38 13.42 -11.36
N ILE A 137 7.32 13.91 -10.72
CA ILE A 137 6.16 13.11 -10.32
C ILE A 137 5.08 13.23 -11.39
N ARG A 138 4.65 12.11 -11.95
CA ARG A 138 3.56 12.07 -12.93
C ARG A 138 2.21 11.99 -12.22
N ILE A 139 1.28 12.89 -12.55
CA ILE A 139 -0.06 12.89 -11.96
C ILE A 139 -1.10 12.42 -12.97
N TYR A 140 -1.80 11.35 -12.62
CA TYR A 140 -3.01 10.90 -13.31
C TYR A 140 -4.23 11.39 -12.55
N ALA A 141 -5.04 12.24 -13.16
CA ALA A 141 -6.23 12.81 -12.54
C ALA A 141 -7.48 12.07 -13.05
N ILE A 142 -8.26 11.51 -12.13
CA ILE A 142 -9.49 10.78 -12.42
C ILE A 142 -10.67 11.60 -11.90
N GLY A 143 -11.44 12.15 -12.84
CA GLY A 143 -12.71 12.82 -12.54
C GLY A 143 -13.83 11.80 -12.40
N VAL A 144 -14.50 11.76 -11.25
CA VAL A 144 -15.59 10.82 -10.95
C VAL A 144 -16.93 11.55 -10.94
N GLY A 145 -17.94 11.02 -11.62
CA GLY A 145 -19.30 11.55 -11.56
C GLY A 145 -20.08 11.34 -12.84
N ALA A 146 -21.39 11.09 -12.73
CA ALA A 146 -22.26 10.84 -13.86
C ALA A 146 -22.63 12.14 -14.60
N ASP A 147 -22.82 12.07 -15.92
CA ASP A 147 -23.27 13.23 -16.70
C ASP A 147 -24.75 13.59 -16.41
N ARG A 148 -25.53 12.59 -15.99
CA ARG A 148 -26.97 12.68 -15.79
C ARG A 148 -27.39 11.78 -14.64
N MET A 149 -28.22 12.32 -13.77
CA MET A 149 -28.91 11.61 -12.71
C MET A 149 -30.40 11.97 -12.78
N GLU A 150 -31.26 10.98 -12.66
CA GLU A 150 -32.71 11.18 -12.56
C GLU A 150 -33.07 11.26 -11.07
N ILE A 151 -33.75 12.33 -10.68
CA ILE A 151 -34.23 12.52 -9.31
C ILE A 151 -35.76 12.52 -9.34
N GLU A 152 -36.38 11.68 -8.52
CA GLU A 152 -37.81 11.73 -8.30
C GLU A 152 -38.19 12.98 -7.49
N SER A 153 -39.05 13.82 -8.06
CA SER A 153 -39.57 15.02 -7.41
C SER A 153 -41.10 14.95 -7.32
N PHE A 154 -41.68 15.80 -6.46
CA PHE A 154 -43.14 15.89 -6.27
C PHE A 154 -43.89 16.20 -7.59
N PHE A 155 -43.21 16.78 -8.57
CA PHE A 155 -43.76 17.14 -9.89
C PHE A 155 -43.36 16.18 -11.02
N GLY A 156 -42.74 15.03 -10.72
CA GLY A 156 -42.26 14.04 -11.69
C GLY A 156 -40.75 13.83 -11.65
N THR A 157 -40.23 13.02 -12.57
CA THR A 157 -38.79 12.73 -12.68
C THR A 157 -38.06 13.88 -13.36
N GLN A 158 -37.02 14.43 -12.71
CA GLN A 158 -36.17 15.48 -13.26
C GLN A 158 -34.75 14.96 -13.49
N THR A 159 -34.22 15.18 -14.69
CA THR A 159 -32.80 14.92 -14.99
C THR A 159 -31.94 16.11 -14.56
N VAL A 160 -30.92 15.86 -13.73
CA VAL A 160 -29.91 16.85 -13.33
C VAL A 160 -28.51 16.39 -13.72
N ASN A 161 -27.56 17.32 -13.83
CA ASN A 161 -26.14 16.99 -13.96
C ASN A 161 -25.47 17.07 -12.58
N PRO A 162 -25.16 15.92 -11.95
CA PRO A 162 -24.59 15.90 -10.60
C PRO A 162 -23.09 16.26 -10.57
N SER A 163 -22.43 16.43 -11.72
CA SER A 163 -20.99 16.73 -11.81
C SER A 163 -20.68 18.13 -12.33
N ARG A 164 -21.61 19.06 -12.19
CA ARG A 164 -21.42 20.45 -12.66
C ARG A 164 -20.24 21.15 -11.98
N ASP A 165 -19.92 20.76 -10.76
CA ASP A 165 -18.88 21.40 -9.96
C ASP A 165 -17.48 20.80 -10.20
N LEU A 166 -17.34 19.83 -11.11
CA LEU A 166 -16.06 19.24 -11.49
C LEU A 166 -15.33 20.10 -12.53
N ASP A 167 -14.20 20.68 -12.13
CA ASP A 167 -13.33 21.48 -13.01
C ASP A 167 -12.40 20.57 -13.85
N GLU A 168 -12.96 20.03 -14.94
CA GLU A 168 -12.20 19.16 -15.85
C GLU A 168 -11.00 19.86 -16.49
N ASP A 169 -11.11 21.15 -16.78
CA ASP A 169 -10.05 21.90 -17.47
C ASP A 169 -8.84 22.09 -16.55
N ALA A 170 -9.06 22.39 -15.26
CA ALA A 170 -8.00 22.43 -14.27
C ALA A 170 -7.32 21.06 -14.10
N LEU A 171 -8.09 19.98 -14.01
CA LEU A 171 -7.54 18.62 -13.86
C LEU A 171 -6.76 18.16 -15.10
N ARG A 172 -7.23 18.52 -16.31
CA ARG A 172 -6.51 18.27 -17.57
C ARG A 172 -5.18 18.99 -17.62
N GLN A 173 -5.18 20.29 -17.30
CA GLN A 173 -3.96 21.09 -17.29
C GLN A 173 -2.95 20.57 -16.25
N LEU A 174 -3.44 20.14 -15.09
CA LEU A 174 -2.65 19.55 -14.02
C LEU A 174 -1.97 18.25 -14.44
N ALA A 175 -2.72 17.33 -15.04
CA ALA A 175 -2.19 16.07 -15.53
C ALA A 175 -1.20 16.28 -16.69
N GLN A 176 -1.53 17.16 -17.64
CA GLN A 176 -0.66 17.47 -18.78
C GLN A 176 0.68 18.07 -18.37
N ARG A 177 0.67 19.02 -17.43
CA ARG A 177 1.91 19.65 -16.92
C ARG A 177 2.87 18.65 -16.30
N THR A 178 2.33 17.62 -15.63
CA THR A 178 3.14 16.61 -14.95
C THR A 178 3.46 15.40 -15.84
N GLY A 179 3.05 15.40 -17.11
CA GLY A 179 3.26 14.30 -18.05
C GLY A 179 2.39 13.06 -17.78
N GLY A 180 1.29 13.22 -17.03
CA GLY A 180 0.24 12.21 -16.88
C GLY A 180 -0.97 12.49 -17.75
N LEU A 181 -2.11 11.86 -17.41
CA LEU A 181 -3.37 11.99 -18.17
C LEU A 181 -4.55 12.27 -17.26
N TYR A 182 -5.50 13.03 -17.80
CA TYR A 182 -6.82 13.17 -17.22
C TYR A 182 -7.77 12.13 -17.81
N LEU A 183 -8.50 11.45 -16.93
CA LEU A 183 -9.41 10.36 -17.25
C LEU A 183 -10.76 10.63 -16.58
N ARG A 184 -11.87 10.45 -17.30
CA ARG A 184 -13.22 10.69 -16.78
C ARG A 184 -13.96 9.36 -16.60
N ALA A 185 -14.47 9.13 -15.40
CA ALA A 185 -15.34 8.00 -15.06
C ALA A 185 -16.77 8.48 -14.82
N LYS A 186 -17.68 8.08 -15.73
CA LYS A 186 -19.11 8.45 -15.69
C LYS A 186 -20.00 7.37 -15.09
N ASP A 187 -19.47 6.16 -15.03
CA ASP A 187 -20.14 4.95 -14.56
C ASP A 187 -19.09 3.97 -14.02
N THR A 188 -19.54 2.92 -13.34
CA THR A 188 -18.70 1.90 -12.70
C THR A 188 -17.78 1.22 -13.71
N GLU A 189 -18.29 0.96 -14.92
CA GLU A 189 -17.50 0.36 -16.00
C GLU A 189 -16.41 1.31 -16.51
N GLY A 190 -16.71 2.60 -16.62
CA GLY A 190 -15.80 3.67 -16.99
C GLY A 190 -14.65 3.77 -16.01
N LEU A 191 -14.93 3.73 -14.71
CA LEU A 191 -13.87 3.72 -13.71
C LEU A 191 -12.97 2.49 -13.84
N THR A 192 -13.56 1.32 -14.14
CA THR A 192 -12.78 0.10 -14.42
C THR A 192 -11.91 0.24 -15.68
N ARG A 193 -12.42 0.88 -16.74
CA ARG A 193 -11.66 1.17 -17.97
C ARG A 193 -10.49 2.11 -17.70
N VAL A 194 -10.71 3.15 -16.91
CA VAL A 194 -9.70 4.12 -16.48
C VAL A 194 -8.54 3.42 -15.78
N TYR A 195 -8.81 2.53 -14.82
CA TYR A 195 -7.74 1.78 -14.14
C TYR A 195 -7.00 0.82 -15.06
N LYS A 196 -7.70 0.15 -15.99
CA LYS A 196 -7.04 -0.69 -17.01
C LYS A 196 -6.13 0.11 -17.94
N GLU A 197 -6.51 1.34 -18.28
CA GLU A 197 -5.67 2.23 -19.07
C GLU A 197 -4.44 2.67 -18.27
N LEU A 198 -4.62 3.00 -16.98
CA LEU A 198 -3.54 3.31 -16.07
C LEU A 198 -2.56 2.14 -15.86
N ASP A 199 -3.05 0.90 -15.86
CA ASP A 199 -2.22 -0.32 -15.85
C ASP A 199 -1.35 -0.46 -17.11
N ARG A 200 -1.83 0.01 -18.26
CA ARG A 200 -1.06 -0.01 -19.51
C ARG A 200 0.01 1.08 -19.53
N LEU A 201 -0.31 2.26 -19.00
CA LEU A 201 0.59 3.41 -18.94
C LEU A 201 1.67 3.24 -17.87
N GLU A 202 1.30 2.65 -16.74
CA GLU A 202 2.18 2.35 -15.61
C GLU A 202 2.14 0.85 -15.32
N PRO A 203 2.72 0.00 -16.18
CA PRO A 203 2.73 -1.44 -15.94
C PRO A 203 3.48 -1.73 -14.64
N ALA A 204 2.87 -2.49 -13.73
CA ALA A 204 3.51 -2.87 -12.47
C ALA A 204 4.89 -3.49 -12.73
N ALA A 205 5.82 -3.27 -11.81
CA ALA A 205 7.13 -3.89 -11.95
C ALA A 205 6.97 -5.41 -12.02
N THR A 206 7.38 -6.01 -13.13
CA THR A 206 7.47 -7.46 -13.22
C THR A 206 8.33 -7.94 -12.06
N GLU A 207 7.86 -8.96 -11.35
CA GLU A 207 8.62 -9.70 -10.35
C GLU A 207 9.95 -10.15 -10.98
N THR A 208 10.96 -9.28 -10.94
CA THR A 208 12.26 -9.78 -10.56
C THR A 208 12.08 -10.01 -9.09
N GLU A 209 11.55 -11.19 -8.76
CA GLU A 209 11.68 -11.86 -7.49
C GLU A 209 13.11 -11.57 -6.99
N LEU A 210 13.26 -10.49 -6.22
CA LEU A 210 14.25 -10.49 -5.16
C LEU A 210 13.65 -11.37 -4.07
N PHE A 211 13.41 -12.64 -4.43
CA PHE A 211 13.52 -13.75 -3.52
C PHE A 211 14.93 -13.58 -2.98
N ARG A 212 15.04 -12.90 -1.83
CA ARG A 212 16.22 -12.97 -1.01
C ARG A 212 15.91 -14.12 -0.07
N PRO A 213 16.14 -15.39 -0.48
CA PRO A 213 15.90 -16.50 0.41
C PRO A 213 16.70 -16.21 1.67
N THR A 214 15.99 -15.96 2.77
CA THR A 214 16.59 -15.97 4.10
C THR A 214 16.92 -17.42 4.37
N ILE A 215 18.10 -17.84 3.90
CA ILE A 215 18.68 -19.12 4.29
C ILE A 215 18.95 -19.03 5.78
N GLU A 216 18.09 -19.72 6.54
CA GLU A 216 18.19 -19.84 7.97
C GLU A 216 19.43 -20.68 8.34
N LEU A 217 20.57 -20.00 8.51
CA LEU A 217 21.86 -20.63 8.82
C LEU A 217 21.94 -21.22 10.23
N TYR A 218 20.87 -21.21 11.05
CA TYR A 218 20.89 -21.70 12.44
C TYR A 218 21.23 -23.19 12.56
N ILE A 219 21.02 -23.97 11.49
CA ILE A 219 21.35 -25.40 11.43
C ILE A 219 22.84 -25.64 11.70
N TRP A 220 23.72 -24.74 11.25
CA TRP A 220 25.17 -24.85 11.46
C TRP A 220 25.58 -24.68 12.93
N PRO A 221 25.31 -23.54 13.61
CA PRO A 221 25.63 -23.38 15.02
C PRO A 221 24.90 -24.41 15.91
N LEU A 222 23.66 -24.79 15.57
CA LEU A 222 22.93 -25.83 16.29
C LEU A 222 23.60 -27.20 16.13
N GLY A 223 24.02 -27.56 14.92
CA GLY A 223 24.77 -28.77 14.63
C GLY A 223 26.12 -28.83 15.36
N PHE A 224 26.87 -27.72 15.37
CA PHE A 224 28.12 -27.62 16.14
C PHE A 224 27.90 -27.77 17.64
N ALA A 225 26.89 -27.09 18.20
CA ALA A 225 26.55 -27.20 19.62
C ALA A 225 26.17 -28.64 20.00
N LEU A 226 25.38 -29.32 19.16
CA LEU A 226 24.97 -30.70 19.38
C LEU A 226 26.18 -31.65 19.33
N ALA A 227 27.04 -31.54 18.31
CA ALA A 227 28.24 -32.36 18.19
C ALA A 227 29.20 -32.16 19.36
N PHE A 228 29.41 -30.92 19.78
CA PHE A 228 30.25 -30.59 20.94
C PHE A 228 29.69 -31.20 22.24
N SER A 229 28.37 -31.12 22.44
CA SER A 229 27.68 -31.73 23.58
C SER A 229 27.85 -33.26 23.59
N CYS A 230 27.72 -33.93 22.44
CA CYS A 230 27.96 -35.36 22.33
C CYS A 230 29.41 -35.76 22.64
N VAL A 231 30.39 -34.98 22.16
CA VAL A 231 31.81 -35.22 22.47
C VAL A 231 32.09 -35.05 23.97
N MET A 232 31.51 -34.03 24.60
CA MET A 232 31.60 -33.86 26.06
C MET A 232 30.96 -35.01 26.83
N ALA A 233 29.79 -35.49 26.40
CA ALA A 233 29.12 -36.62 27.04
C ALA A 233 29.95 -37.90 26.92
N MET A 234 30.50 -38.18 25.73
CA MET A 234 31.37 -39.34 25.52
C MET A 234 32.66 -39.25 26.34
N SER A 235 33.31 -38.10 26.40
CA SER A 235 34.52 -37.92 27.21
C SER A 235 34.23 -38.08 28.70
N PHE A 236 33.09 -37.59 29.18
CA PHE A 236 32.67 -37.75 30.57
C PHE A 236 32.42 -39.23 30.94
N ILE A 237 31.76 -39.98 30.06
CA ILE A 237 31.51 -41.42 30.27
C ILE A 237 32.83 -42.20 30.24
N TRP A 238 33.72 -41.89 29.30
CA TRP A 238 35.02 -42.56 29.18
C TRP A 238 35.89 -42.32 30.42
N ASN A 239 35.98 -41.07 30.87
CA ASN A 239 36.79 -40.71 32.03
C ASN A 239 36.24 -41.33 33.32
N ARG A 240 34.90 -41.37 33.48
CA ARG A 240 34.25 -42.03 34.62
C ARG A 240 34.52 -43.55 34.64
N ASN A 241 34.45 -44.22 33.50
CA ASN A 241 34.74 -45.66 33.41
C ASN A 241 36.23 -45.99 33.62
N TRP A 242 37.14 -45.11 33.23
CA TRP A 242 38.58 -45.28 33.47
C TRP A 242 38.92 -45.16 34.97
N VAL A 243 38.35 -44.18 35.67
CA VAL A 243 38.54 -43.99 37.12
C VAL A 243 37.96 -45.14 37.93
N LEU A 244 36.81 -45.70 37.53
CA LEU A 244 36.24 -46.88 38.19
C LEU A 244 37.14 -48.12 37.98
N ARG A 245 37.67 -48.34 36.77
CA ARG A 245 38.58 -49.47 36.50
C ARG A 245 39.92 -49.37 37.21
N SER A 246 40.45 -48.16 37.43
CA SER A 246 41.71 -47.98 38.16
C SER A 246 41.55 -48.21 39.67
N ARG A 247 40.41 -47.86 40.25
CA ARG A 247 40.09 -48.14 41.67
C ARG A 247 39.98 -49.64 41.97
N TRP A 248 39.35 -50.41 41.08
CA TRP A 248 39.21 -51.86 41.25
C TRP A 248 40.56 -52.59 41.16
N LYS A 249 41.48 -52.10 40.30
CA LYS A 249 42.85 -52.62 40.24
C LYS A 249 43.66 -52.29 41.51
N ALA A 250 43.49 -51.10 42.10
CA ALA A 250 44.17 -50.73 43.34
C ALA A 250 43.67 -51.53 44.56
N GLU A 251 42.37 -51.81 44.64
CA GLU A 251 41.78 -52.67 45.68
C GLU A 251 42.18 -54.14 45.50
N ALA A 252 42.26 -54.65 44.26
CA ALA A 252 42.73 -56.01 44.00
C ALA A 252 44.22 -56.22 44.39
N ILE A 253 45.07 -55.23 44.14
CA ILE A 253 46.51 -55.29 44.49
C ILE A 253 46.72 -55.21 46.02
N SER A 254 45.92 -54.42 46.74
CA SER A 254 45.99 -54.34 48.20
C SER A 254 45.43 -55.58 48.91
N ALA A 255 44.39 -56.23 48.36
CA ALA A 255 43.90 -57.51 48.85
C ALA A 255 44.93 -58.65 48.68
N GLN A 256 45.71 -58.62 47.59
CA GLN A 256 46.76 -59.62 47.33
C GLN A 256 48.03 -59.40 48.18
N ALA A 257 48.30 -58.17 48.60
CA ALA A 257 49.39 -57.84 49.52
C ALA A 257 49.08 -58.12 51.01
N GLY A 258 47.79 -58.18 51.39
CA GLY A 258 47.35 -58.48 52.76
C GLY A 258 47.30 -59.97 53.12
N ALA A 259 47.32 -60.88 52.14
CA ALA A 259 47.23 -62.33 52.37
C ALA A 259 48.60 -63.02 52.60
N GLY A 260 49.68 -62.24 52.75
CA GLY A 260 51.06 -62.72 52.91
C GLY A 260 51.65 -62.53 54.31
N ARG A 261 50.84 -62.40 55.35
CA ARG A 261 51.29 -62.39 56.76
C ARG A 261 50.54 -63.42 57.58
#